data_AF-A0A6C0HZR9-F1
#
_entry.id   AF-A0A6C0HZR9-F1
#
_cell.length_a   1.000
_cell.length_b   1.000
_cell.length_c   1.000
_cell.angle_alpha   90.00
_cell.angle_beta   90.00
_cell.angle_gamma   90.00
#
_symmetry.space_group_name_H-M   'P 1'
#
loop_
_entity.id
_entity.type
_entity.pdbx_description
1 polymer ?
#
loop_
_entity_poly.entity_id
_entity_poly.type
_entity_poly.pdbx_seq_one_letter_code
_entity_poly.pdbx_strand_id
1 'polypeptide(L)'
;MATKKTYKVGDVVARVSKPTILGTVIEVQIGKDKTDLSYFIKFYDVNNPGEYETETCTADELISRDSDFYDRKMANLNVGPSGGSRKSRRRSRRSRKNRRTRRVRR
;
A
#
# COMPACT_ATOMS: atom_id res chain seq x y z
N MET A 1 17.74 15.35 -7.19
CA MET A 1 16.80 14.55 -8.02
C MET A 1 16.54 13.24 -7.29
N ALA A 2 15.29 12.91 -6.98
CA ALA A 2 14.99 11.61 -6.38
C ALA A 2 15.36 10.49 -7.35
N THR A 3 16.04 9.46 -6.88
CA THR A 3 16.33 8.26 -7.67
C THR A 3 15.01 7.61 -8.08
N LYS A 4 14.71 7.59 -9.39
CA LYS A 4 13.54 6.88 -9.92
C LYS A 4 13.69 5.39 -9.59
N LYS A 5 12.65 4.78 -9.02
CA LYS A 5 12.63 3.33 -8.80
C LYS A 5 12.61 2.64 -10.16
N THR A 6 13.48 1.66 -10.35
CA THR A 6 13.51 0.79 -11.52
C THR A 6 13.02 -0.59 -11.13
N TYR A 7 12.20 -1.18 -12.00
CA TYR A 7 11.68 -2.53 -11.83
C TYR A 7 12.30 -3.46 -12.86
N LYS A 8 12.42 -4.76 -12.55
CA LYS A 8 12.95 -5.78 -13.44
C LYS A 8 11.85 -6.72 -13.91
N VAL A 9 12.07 -7.39 -15.04
CA VAL A 9 11.22 -8.49 -15.49
C VAL A 9 11.17 -9.57 -14.41
N GLY A 10 9.97 -10.02 -14.06
CA GLY A 10 9.69 -10.95 -12.98
C GLY A 10 9.31 -10.27 -11.65
N ASP A 11 9.53 -8.97 -11.48
CA ASP A 11 9.15 -8.27 -10.26
C ASP A 11 7.63 -8.21 -10.11
N VAL A 12 7.15 -8.43 -8.88
CA VAL A 12 5.74 -8.27 -8.52
C VAL A 12 5.50 -6.83 -8.06
N VAL A 13 4.66 -6.14 -8.81
CA VAL A 13 4.30 -4.73 -8.59
C VAL A 13 2.79 -4.61 -8.44
N ALA A 14 2.34 -3.47 -7.91
CA ALA A 14 0.93 -3.12 -7.89
C ALA A 14 0.72 -1.76 -8.56
N ARG A 15 -0.44 -1.58 -9.17
CA ARG A 15 -0.83 -0.28 -9.72
C ARG A 15 -1.27 0.67 -8.61
N VAL A 16 -0.81 1.93 -8.66
CA VAL A 16 -1.15 2.96 -7.67
C VAL A 16 -2.63 3.40 -7.75
N SER A 17 -3.26 3.21 -8.90
CA SER A 17 -4.68 3.53 -9.12
C SER A 17 -5.60 2.68 -8.23
N LYS A 18 -6.87 3.09 -8.11
CA LYS A 18 -7.93 2.30 -7.50
C LYS A 18 -8.74 1.64 -8.62
N PRO A 19 -8.95 0.32 -8.61
CA PRO A 19 -8.49 -0.65 -7.61
C PRO A 19 -6.97 -0.92 -7.71
N THR A 20 -6.32 -1.11 -6.55
CA THR A 20 -4.91 -1.50 -6.50
C THR A 20 -4.80 -2.97 -6.85
N ILE A 21 -4.34 -3.28 -8.06
CA ILE A 21 -4.24 -4.65 -8.58
C ILE A 21 -2.77 -5.06 -8.62
N LEU A 22 -2.50 -6.32 -8.26
CA LEU A 22 -1.17 -6.92 -8.36
C LEU A 22 -0.90 -7.41 -9.77
N GLY A 23 0.32 -7.21 -10.24
CA GLY A 23 0.79 -7.71 -11.52
C GLY A 23 2.27 -8.06 -11.47
N THR A 24 2.72 -8.76 -12.51
CA THR A 24 4.14 -9.07 -12.70
C THR A 24 4.66 -8.37 -13.94
N VAL A 25 5.82 -7.75 -13.81
CA VAL A 25 6.52 -7.13 -14.94
C VAL A 25 6.98 -8.24 -15.89
N ILE A 26 6.54 -8.19 -17.14
CA ILE A 26 6.89 -9.18 -18.17
C ILE A 26 7.91 -8.63 -19.17
N GLU A 27 7.92 -7.32 -19.39
CA GLU A 27 8.85 -6.67 -20.30
C GLU A 27 9.14 -5.24 -19.83
N VAL A 28 10.35 -4.76 -20.08
CA VAL A 28 10.75 -3.37 -19.82
C VAL A 28 11.27 -2.79 -21.12
N GLN A 29 10.61 -1.75 -21.61
CA GLN A 29 11.03 -1.01 -22.80
C GLN A 29 11.71 0.29 -22.41
N ILE A 30 12.85 0.54 -23.03
CA ILE A 30 13.62 1.76 -22.86
C ILE A 30 13.24 2.71 -23.99
N GLY A 31 12.61 3.83 -23.63
CA GLY A 31 12.27 4.91 -24.55
C GLY A 31 13.52 5.56 -25.15
N LYS A 32 13.31 6.40 -26.19
CA LYS A 32 14.39 7.04 -26.95
C LYS A 32 15.37 7.83 -26.07
N ASP A 33 14.86 8.43 -24.99
CA ASP A 33 15.66 9.29 -24.11
C ASP A 33 16.41 8.53 -23.00
N LYS A 34 16.39 7.19 -23.00
CA LYS A 34 17.01 6.29 -21.99
C LYS A 34 16.55 6.48 -20.53
N THR A 35 15.88 7.58 -20.23
CA THR A 35 15.31 7.94 -18.93
C THR A 35 13.83 7.56 -18.80
N ASP A 36 13.19 7.32 -19.93
CA ASP A 36 11.79 6.93 -20.02
C ASP A 36 11.73 5.41 -20.10
N LEU A 37 11.32 4.80 -19.00
CA LEU A 37 11.14 3.36 -18.90
C LEU A 37 9.65 3.06 -18.87
N SER A 38 9.23 2.24 -19.82
CA SER A 38 7.87 1.71 -19.89
C SER A 38 7.91 0.25 -19.45
N TYR A 39 7.02 -0.12 -18.55
CA TYR A 39 6.94 -1.47 -17.97
C TYR A 39 5.65 -2.11 -18.46
N PHE A 40 5.79 -3.24 -19.15
CA PHE A 40 4.65 -4.08 -19.50
C PHE A 40 4.37 -5.01 -18.34
N ILE A 41 3.14 -4.96 -17.84
CA ILE A 41 2.73 -5.68 -16.64
C ILE A 41 1.55 -6.54 -16.98
N LYS A 42 1.63 -7.79 -16.55
CA LYS A 42 0.52 -8.72 -16.55
C LYS A 42 -0.17 -8.64 -15.19
N PHE A 43 -1.34 -8.02 -15.14
CA PHE A 43 -2.15 -7.93 -13.93
C PHE A 43 -2.94 -9.22 -13.72
N TYR A 44 -3.05 -9.62 -12.45
CA TYR A 44 -3.80 -10.78 -12.02
C TYR A 44 -5.11 -10.29 -11.39
N ASP A 45 -6.25 -10.59 -12.01
CA ASP A 45 -7.52 -10.43 -11.31
C ASP A 45 -7.64 -11.55 -10.27
N VAL A 46 -7.71 -11.14 -9.00
CA VAL A 46 -7.88 -12.05 -7.87
C VAL A 46 -9.24 -12.74 -7.93
N ASN A 47 -10.24 -12.10 -8.56
CA ASN A 47 -11.59 -12.63 -8.69
C ASN A 47 -11.75 -13.57 -9.89
N ASN A 48 -10.89 -13.45 -10.90
CA ASN A 48 -10.93 -14.27 -12.12
C ASN A 48 -9.53 -14.80 -12.49
N PRO A 49 -9.05 -15.88 -11.84
CA PRO A 49 -7.66 -16.35 -11.96
C PRO A 49 -7.23 -16.89 -13.34
N GLY A 50 -8.08 -16.80 -14.37
CA GLY A 50 -7.78 -17.16 -15.76
C GLY A 50 -7.72 -15.98 -16.73
N GLU A 51 -8.13 -14.79 -16.31
CA GLU A 51 -8.14 -13.59 -17.15
C GLU A 51 -7.01 -12.66 -16.73
N TYR A 52 -6.21 -12.22 -17.71
CA TYR A 52 -5.05 -11.38 -17.47
C TYR A 52 -5.14 -10.15 -18.35
N GLU A 53 -5.12 -8.99 -17.73
CA GLU A 53 -4.98 -7.72 -18.44
C GLU A 53 -3.50 -7.37 -18.50
N THR A 54 -3.00 -7.12 -19.71
CA THR A 54 -1.66 -6.57 -19.91
C THR A 54 -1.76 -5.08 -20.15
N GLU A 55 -1.03 -4.29 -19.37
CA GLU A 55 -0.99 -2.84 -19.52
C GLU A 55 0.45 -2.34 -19.55
N THR A 56 0.68 -1.23 -20.26
CA THR A 56 1.95 -0.51 -20.21
C THR A 56 1.84 0.58 -19.16
N CYS A 57 2.74 0.56 -18.18
CA CYS A 57 2.77 1.55 -17.10
C CYS A 57 4.16 2.18 -16.97
N THR A 58 4.19 3.39 -16.45
CA THR A 58 5.43 4.07 -16.05
C THR A 58 5.82 3.72 -14.62
N ALA A 59 7.07 3.98 -14.23
CA ALA A 59 7.53 3.71 -12.86
C ALA A 59 6.71 4.44 -11.78
N ASP A 60 6.17 5.62 -12.09
CA ASP A 60 5.41 6.45 -11.16
C ASP A 60 3.99 5.90 -10.87
N GLU A 61 3.47 5.08 -11.79
CA GLU A 61 2.17 4.43 -11.66
C GLU A 61 2.24 3.11 -10.88
N LEU A 62 3.45 2.71 -10.48
CA LEU A 62 3.74 1.41 -9.90
C LEU A 62 4.34 1.52 -8.52
N ILE A 63 3.96 0.57 -7.68
CA ILE A 63 4.49 0.39 -6.33
C ILE A 63 4.95 -1.05 -6.16
N SER A 64 6.11 -1.24 -5.53
CA SER A 64 6.55 -2.56 -5.09
C SER A 64 5.54 -3.13 -4.09
N ARG A 65 5.27 -4.44 -4.18
CA ARG A 65 4.44 -5.17 -3.22
C ARG A 65 4.93 -4.98 -1.78
N ASP A 66 6.24 -5.06 -1.56
CA ASP A 66 6.85 -4.96 -0.22
C ASP A 66 6.97 -3.51 0.30
N SER A 67 6.29 -2.55 -0.34
CA SER A 67 6.35 -1.17 0.11
C SER A 67 5.35 -0.92 1.24
N ASP A 68 5.78 -0.21 2.30
CA ASP A 68 4.90 0.31 3.36
C ASP A 68 3.70 1.12 2.82
N PHE A 69 3.78 1.59 1.58
CA PHE A 69 2.71 2.28 0.88
C PHE A 69 1.63 1.32 0.36
N TYR A 70 2.02 0.17 -0.19
CA TYR A 70 1.10 -0.90 -0.59
C TYR A 70 0.32 -1.41 0.63
N ASP A 71 1.01 -1.69 1.75
CA ASP A 71 0.36 -2.13 3.00
C ASP A 71 -0.66 -1.11 3.51
N ARG A 72 -0.32 0.19 3.47
CA ARG A 72 -1.27 1.26 3.82
C ARG A 72 -2.44 1.37 2.85
N LYS A 73 -2.23 1.17 1.55
CA LYS A 73 -3.30 1.19 0.53
C LYS A 73 -4.24 0.01 0.68
N MET A 74 -3.71 -1.19 0.92
CA MET A 74 -4.49 -2.39 1.17
C MET A 74 -5.24 -2.35 2.50
N ALA A 75 -4.63 -1.78 3.55
CA ALA A 75 -5.32 -1.52 4.81
C ALA A 75 -6.52 -0.58 4.65
N ASN A 76 -6.46 0.36 3.71
CA ASN A 76 -7.57 1.25 3.39
C ASN A 76 -8.62 0.64 2.44
N LEU A 77 -8.28 -0.42 1.69
CA LEU A 77 -9.22 -1.14 0.83
C LEU A 77 -10.01 -2.19 1.64
N ASN A 78 -9.36 -2.84 2.60
CA ASN A 78 -9.94 -3.85 3.48
C ASN A 78 -10.61 -3.27 4.74
N VAL A 79 -11.23 -2.09 4.62
CA VAL A 79 -12.25 -1.68 5.59
C VAL A 79 -13.54 -2.44 5.23
N GLY A 80 -13.56 -3.73 5.54
CA GLY A 80 -14.76 -4.55 5.46
C GLY A 80 -15.88 -3.98 6.36
N PRO A 81 -17.14 -4.34 6.11
CA PRO A 81 -18.26 -3.89 6.92
C PRO A 81 -18.10 -4.40 8.36
N SER A 82 -18.46 -3.58 9.34
CA SER A 82 -18.90 -3.93 10.70
C SER A 82 -18.42 -5.27 11.29
N GLY A 83 -17.36 -5.28 12.11
CA GLY A 83 -17.16 -6.34 13.12
C GLY A 83 -15.76 -6.92 13.20
N GLY A 84 -14.95 -6.41 14.13
CA GLY A 84 -13.64 -6.99 14.42
C GLY A 84 -12.93 -6.27 15.53
N SER A 85 -13.57 -6.18 16.70
CA SER A 85 -12.97 -5.94 18.03
C SER A 85 -11.53 -5.42 18.00
N ARG A 86 -11.36 -4.12 17.75
CA ARG A 86 -10.18 -3.41 18.21
C ARG A 86 -10.24 -3.56 19.72
N LYS A 87 -9.54 -4.55 20.29
CA LYS A 87 -9.41 -4.74 21.73
C LYS A 87 -9.22 -3.36 22.32
N SER A 88 -10.28 -2.86 22.95
CA SER A 88 -10.24 -1.66 23.73
C SER A 88 -9.25 -2.02 24.81
N ARG A 89 -8.02 -1.52 24.68
CA ARG A 89 -7.06 -1.52 25.77
C ARG A 89 -7.68 -0.63 26.82
N ARG A 90 -8.53 -1.26 27.63
CA ARG A 90 -9.27 -0.76 28.77
C ARG A 90 -8.18 -0.28 29.73
N ARG A 91 -7.72 0.97 29.56
CA ARG A 91 -7.03 1.73 30.60
C ARG A 91 -8.08 2.09 31.62
N SER A 92 -8.51 1.10 32.41
CA SER A 92 -9.25 1.36 33.62
C SER A 92 -8.27 1.72 34.74
N ARG A 93 -8.65 2.77 35.47
CA ARG A 93 -8.22 3.11 36.84
C ARG A 93 -6.73 3.47 37.04
N ARG A 94 -6.47 4.79 36.96
CA ARG A 94 -6.28 5.57 38.18
C ARG A 94 -6.85 6.98 38.00
N SER A 95 -7.87 7.24 38.80
CA SER A 95 -8.55 8.51 38.96
C SER A 95 -7.58 9.67 39.20
N ARG A 96 -7.44 10.57 38.22
CA ARG A 96 -6.87 11.90 38.42
C ARG A 96 -7.70 12.78 39.39
N LYS A 97 -8.79 12.27 39.98
CA LYS A 97 -9.44 12.89 41.15
C LYS A 97 -8.48 13.12 42.34
N ASN A 98 -7.30 12.49 42.38
CA ASN A 98 -6.28 12.73 43.43
C ASN A 98 -5.23 13.80 43.11
N ARG A 99 -5.26 14.50 41.96
CA ARG A 99 -4.33 15.62 41.70
C ARG A 99 -4.89 16.99 42.13
N ARG A 100 -6.21 17.11 42.31
CA ARG A 100 -6.87 18.35 42.74
C ARG A 100 -6.93 18.53 44.26
N THR A 101 -6.86 17.44 45.03
CA THR A 101 -6.93 17.47 46.51
C THR A 101 -5.55 17.60 47.18
N ARG A 102 -4.45 17.31 46.47
CA ARG A 102 -3.08 17.47 47.01
C ARG A 102 -2.53 18.89 46.93
N ARG A 103 -3.22 19.81 46.24
CA ARG A 103 -2.86 21.23 46.18
C ARG A 103 -3.52 22.09 47.27
N VAL A 104 -4.42 21.50 48.07
CA VAL A 104 -5.16 22.15 49.16
C VAL A 104 -4.61 21.79 50.55
N ARG A 105 -3.70 20.81 50.65
CA ARG A 105 -2.86 20.59 51.83
C ARG A 105 -1.43 21.04 51.56
N ARG A 106 -1.30 22.32 51.23
CA ARG A 106 -0.29 23.19 51.82
C ARG A 106 -1.00 24.00 52.88
#